data_AF-A0A2H0WQL6-F1
#
_entry.id   AF-A0A2H0WQL6-F1
#
_cell.length_a   1.000
_cell.length_b   1.000
_cell.length_c   1.000
_cell.angle_alpha   90.00
_cell.angle_beta   90.00
_cell.angle_gamma   90.00
#
_symmetry.space_group_name_H-M   'P 1'
#
loop_
_entity.id
_entity.type
_entity.pdbx_description
1 polymer ?
#
loop_
_entity_poly.entity_id
_entity_poly.type
_entity_poly.pdbx_seq_one_letter_code
_entity_poly.pdbx_strand_id
1 'polypeptide(L)'
;HSDSTSQREVLKTAGNQAKKELLGIWSSKCQQTKNLEKPKCIIKGNLDQNSGRKIYYFPGCSQYEFTIIEKDIGEDWFCTEKEAQEAGFIRSKTCP
;
A
#
# COMPACT_ATOMS: atom_id res chain seq x y z
N HIS A 1 -31.33 4.85 -3.75
CA HIS A 1 -30.74 6.01 -4.44
C HIS A 1 -29.59 5.53 -5.32
N SER A 2 -29.87 5.22 -6.59
CA SER A 2 -28.84 4.95 -7.58
C SER A 2 -28.81 6.16 -8.51
N ASP A 3 -28.07 7.19 -8.12
CA ASP A 3 -27.67 8.25 -9.05
C ASP A 3 -26.68 7.63 -10.04
N SER A 4 -27.23 7.01 -11.07
CA SER A 4 -26.55 6.71 -12.33
C SER A 4 -26.58 7.98 -13.19
N THR A 5 -26.16 9.11 -12.62
CA THR A 5 -25.99 10.36 -13.36
C THR A 5 -24.72 10.25 -14.18
N SER A 6 -24.72 10.84 -15.38
CA SER A 6 -23.59 10.81 -16.33
C SER A 6 -22.25 11.19 -15.67
N GLN A 7 -22.27 12.06 -14.66
CA GLN A 7 -21.09 12.48 -13.91
C GLN A 7 -20.42 11.34 -13.13
N ARG A 8 -21.19 10.43 -12.52
CA ARG A 8 -20.62 9.28 -11.81
C ARG A 8 -19.85 8.37 -12.76
N GLU A 9 -20.40 8.09 -13.94
CA GLU A 9 -19.71 7.27 -14.95
C GLU A 9 -18.50 7.99 -15.55
N VAL A 10 -18.58 9.32 -15.74
CA VAL A 10 -17.42 10.13 -16.16
C VAL A 10 -16.30 10.04 -15.12
N LEU A 11 -16.59 10.26 -13.84
CA LEU A 11 -15.59 10.20 -12.77
C LEU A 11 -15.00 8.80 -12.62
N LYS A 12 -15.83 7.76 -12.70
CA LYS A 12 -15.40 6.36 -12.68
C LYS A 12 -14.48 6.05 -13.86
N THR A 13 -14.83 6.50 -15.06
CA THR A 13 -14.01 6.30 -16.27
C THR A 13 -12.68 7.02 -16.15
N ALA A 14 -12.68 8.28 -15.73
CA ALA A 14 -11.47 9.05 -15.51
C ALA A 14 -10.55 8.40 -14.45
N GLY A 15 -11.11 7.93 -13.33
CA GLY A 15 -10.35 7.23 -12.30
C GLY A 15 -9.77 5.90 -12.80
N ASN A 16 -10.55 5.13 -13.56
CA ASN A 16 -10.08 3.88 -14.18
C ASN A 16 -8.95 4.14 -15.19
N GLN A 17 -9.06 5.22 -15.98
CA GLN A 17 -8.02 5.61 -16.92
C GLN A 17 -6.74 6.01 -16.20
N ALA A 18 -6.83 6.85 -15.16
CA ALA A 18 -5.68 7.23 -14.34
C ALA A 18 -4.98 6.00 -13.73
N LYS A 19 -5.75 5.02 -13.26
CA LYS A 19 -5.21 3.75 -12.76
C LYS A 19 -4.52 2.93 -13.85
N LYS A 20 -5.15 2.80 -15.02
CA LYS A 20 -4.60 2.06 -16.17
C LYS A 20 -3.29 2.67 -16.68
N GLU A 21 -3.20 4.00 -16.67
CA GLU A 21 -2.05 4.76 -17.14
C GLU A 21 -1.02 5.04 -16.04
N LEU A 22 -1.23 4.54 -14.81
CA LEU A 22 -0.34 4.72 -13.65
C LEU A 22 -0.07 6.20 -13.33
N LEU A 23 -1.10 7.04 -13.43
CA LEU A 23 -1.01 8.48 -13.22
C LEU A 23 -1.20 8.84 -11.74
N GLY A 24 -0.44 9.84 -11.28
CA GLY A 24 -0.57 10.40 -9.93
C GLY A 24 -0.35 9.36 -8.84
N ILE A 25 -1.35 9.16 -7.97
CA ILE A 25 -1.32 8.19 -6.86
C ILE A 25 -1.21 6.74 -7.35
N TRP A 26 -1.55 6.43 -8.60
CA TRP A 26 -1.38 5.10 -9.19
C TRP A 26 0.03 4.87 -9.75
N SER A 27 0.90 5.88 -9.70
CA SER A 27 2.28 5.75 -10.18
C SER A 27 3.11 4.88 -9.24
N SER A 28 4.22 4.35 -9.77
CA SER A 28 5.21 3.57 -9.02
C SER A 28 5.92 4.35 -7.89
N LYS A 29 5.66 5.66 -7.78
CA LYS A 29 6.13 6.47 -6.65
C LYS A 29 5.27 6.25 -5.41
N CYS A 30 3.96 6.13 -5.59
CA CYS A 30 3.00 5.96 -4.51
C CYS A 30 2.71 4.47 -4.26
N GLN A 31 2.45 3.69 -5.33
CA GLN A 31 2.18 2.26 -5.23
C GLN A 31 3.44 1.44 -5.55
N GLN A 32 3.96 0.74 -4.54
CA GLN A 32 5.26 0.08 -4.61
C GLN A 32 5.17 -1.39 -4.20
N THR A 33 5.60 -2.28 -5.08
CA THR A 33 5.85 -3.70 -4.75
C THR A 33 7.29 -3.96 -4.32
N LYS A 34 8.20 -3.03 -4.64
CA LYS A 34 9.61 -3.02 -4.25
C LYS A 34 10.04 -1.60 -3.88
N ASN A 35 10.94 -1.49 -2.92
CA ASN A 35 11.54 -0.22 -2.55
C ASN A 35 12.59 0.21 -3.59
N LEU A 36 12.22 1.14 -4.48
CA LEU A 36 13.11 1.64 -5.54
C LEU A 36 14.23 2.55 -5.00
N GLU A 37 13.98 3.25 -3.90
CA GLU A 37 14.94 4.20 -3.31
C GLU A 37 15.96 3.50 -2.41
N LYS A 38 15.50 2.51 -1.63
CA LYS A 38 16.32 1.75 -0.68
C LYS A 38 16.04 0.25 -0.80
N PRO A 39 16.61 -0.45 -1.80
CA PRO A 39 16.31 -1.87 -2.05
C PRO A 39 16.62 -2.83 -0.90
N LYS A 40 17.46 -2.43 0.06
CA LYS A 40 17.78 -3.21 1.27
C LYS A 40 16.69 -3.13 2.35
N CYS A 41 15.82 -2.13 2.29
CA CYS A 41 14.74 -1.94 3.24
C CYS A 41 13.51 -2.68 2.75
N ILE A 42 13.45 -3.95 3.15
CA ILE A 42 12.52 -4.96 2.62
C ILE A 42 11.33 -5.23 3.54
N ILE A 43 11.16 -4.49 4.64
CA ILE A 43 9.99 -4.68 5.50
C ILE A 43 8.87 -3.79 4.98
N LYS A 44 7.73 -4.38 4.64
CA LYS A 44 6.55 -3.72 4.12
C LYS A 44 5.63 -3.35 5.26
N GLY A 45 5.44 -2.06 5.56
CA GLY A 45 4.44 -1.58 6.51
C GLY A 45 3.17 -1.12 5.79
N ASN A 46 2.10 -1.87 5.93
CA ASN A 46 0.81 -1.66 5.26
C ASN A 46 -0.28 -1.25 6.27
N LEU A 47 -1.26 -0.47 5.82
CA LEU A 47 -2.38 0.02 6.61
C LEU A 47 -3.63 -0.76 6.22
N ASP A 48 -4.14 -1.57 7.15
CA ASP A 48 -5.40 -2.26 6.95
C ASP A 48 -6.54 -1.23 6.94
N GLN A 49 -7.05 -0.91 5.75
CA GLN A 49 -8.08 0.12 5.54
C GLN A 49 -9.38 -0.13 6.31
N ASN A 50 -9.68 -1.39 6.63
CA ASN A 50 -10.92 -1.76 7.34
C ASN A 50 -10.80 -1.53 8.85
N SER A 51 -9.64 -1.84 9.43
CA SER A 51 -9.39 -1.79 10.87
C SER A 51 -8.51 -0.63 11.33
N GLY A 52 -7.92 0.13 10.40
CA GLY A 52 -6.95 1.19 10.65
C GLY A 52 -5.63 0.70 11.25
N ARG A 53 -5.39 -0.61 11.27
CA ARG A 53 -4.19 -1.19 11.89
C ARG A 53 -3.00 -1.08 10.96
N LYS A 54 -1.89 -0.58 11.51
CA LYS A 54 -0.59 -0.58 10.87
C LYS A 54 0.08 -1.93 11.07
N ILE A 55 0.25 -2.70 10.01
CA ILE A 55 0.80 -4.06 10.07
C ILE A 55 2.04 -4.14 9.19
N TYR A 56 3.12 -4.72 9.70
CA TYR A 56 4.31 -4.97 8.88
C TYR A 56 4.48 -6.44 8.50
N TYR A 57 5.12 -6.64 7.35
CA TYR A 57 5.44 -7.92 6.74
C TYR A 57 6.90 -7.93 6.30
N PHE A 58 7.55 -9.08 6.40
CA PHE A 58 8.91 -9.33 5.91
C PHE A 58 8.95 -10.59 5.02
N PRO A 59 10.05 -10.82 4.26
CA PRO A 59 10.15 -12.02 3.42
C PRO A 59 9.94 -13.30 4.22
N GLY A 60 9.00 -14.14 3.77
CA GLY A 60 8.58 -15.35 4.48
C GLY A 60 7.18 -15.26 5.11
N CYS A 61 6.62 -14.06 5.28
CA CYS A 61 5.21 -13.92 5.64
C CYS A 61 4.32 -14.27 4.45
N SER A 62 3.20 -14.97 4.65
CA SER A 62 2.34 -15.45 3.56
C SER A 62 1.79 -14.33 2.65
N GLN A 63 1.61 -13.13 3.19
CA GLN A 63 1.06 -11.98 2.45
C GLN A 63 2.13 -11.08 1.84
N TYR A 64 3.41 -11.31 2.15
CA TYR A 64 4.48 -10.38 1.81
C TYR A 64 4.57 -10.08 0.30
N GLU A 65 4.45 -11.10 -0.55
CA GLU A 65 4.53 -10.92 -2.01
C GLU A 65 3.36 -10.12 -2.60
N PHE A 66 2.17 -10.23 -1.99
CA PHE A 66 0.95 -9.59 -2.47
C PHE A 66 0.72 -8.20 -1.88
N THR A 67 1.35 -7.89 -0.74
CA THR A 67 1.26 -6.57 -0.11
C THR A 67 1.93 -5.53 -1.01
N ILE A 68 1.15 -4.52 -1.40
CA ILE A 68 1.60 -3.32 -2.10
C ILE A 68 1.69 -2.21 -1.05
N ILE A 69 2.76 -1.41 -1.12
CA ILE A 69 2.92 -0.23 -0.26
C ILE A 69 2.35 0.99 -0.97
N GLU A 70 1.37 1.64 -0.35
CA GLU A 70 0.75 2.88 -0.81
C GLU A 70 1.24 4.08 0.04
N LYS A 71 2.33 4.72 -0.42
CA LYS A 71 3.01 5.77 0.37
C LYS A 71 2.15 7.00 0.66
N ASP A 72 1.17 7.29 -0.19
CA ASP A 72 0.30 8.46 -0.06
C ASP A 72 -0.68 8.36 1.13
N ILE A 73 -0.97 7.15 1.60
CA ILE A 73 -1.87 6.89 2.74
C ILE A 73 -1.13 6.55 4.04
N GLY A 74 0.20 6.73 4.06
CA GLY A 74 1.02 6.52 5.26
C GLY A 74 1.54 5.09 5.45
N GLU A 75 1.52 4.27 4.40
CA GLU A 75 2.28 3.03 4.33
C GLU A 75 3.73 3.32 3.97
N ASP A 76 4.66 2.48 4.42
CA ASP A 76 6.07 2.71 4.15
C ASP A 76 6.92 1.43 4.19
N TRP A 77 8.19 1.59 3.80
CA TRP A 77 9.20 0.56 3.87
C TRP A 77 10.13 0.79 5.07
N PHE A 78 10.45 -0.29 5.77
CA PHE A 78 11.38 -0.27 6.89
C PHE A 78 12.61 -1.15 6.61
N CYS A 79 13.72 -0.80 7.22
CA CYS A 79 14.97 -1.55 7.11
C CYS A 79 15.09 -2.57 8.25
N THR A 80 14.43 -2.33 9.39
CA THR A 80 14.39 -3.25 10.53
C THR A 80 12.99 -3.37 11.15
N GLU A 81 12.71 -4.49 11.83
CA GLU A 81 11.43 -4.68 12.54
C GLU A 81 11.24 -3.62 13.64
N LYS A 82 12.34 -3.19 14.27
CA LYS A 82 12.34 -2.16 15.29
C LYS A 82 11.86 -0.81 14.74
N GLU A 83 12.37 -0.39 13.57
CA GLU A 83 11.91 0.85 12.92
C GLU A 83 10.40 0.79 12.62
N ALA A 84 9.91 -0.35 12.13
CA ALA A 84 8.49 -0.53 11.88
C ALA A 84 7.66 -0.40 13.17
N GLN A 85 8.13 -1.02 14.26
CA GLN A 85 7.47 -0.94 15.57
C GLN A 85 7.48 0.48 16.14
N GLU A 86 8.58 1.21 16.03
CA GLU A 86 8.69 2.61 16.45
C GLU A 86 7.74 3.52 15.64
N ALA A 87 7.52 3.21 14.36
CA ALA A 87 6.53 3.86 13.52
C ALA A 87 5.07 3.45 13.81
N GLY A 88 4.86 2.57 14.80
CA GLY A 88 3.55 2.10 15.26
C GLY A 88 2.99 0.91 14.49
N PHE A 89 3.80 0.23 13.68
CA PHE A 89 3.39 -0.99 12.99
C PHE A 89 3.55 -2.22 13.88
N ILE A 90 2.57 -3.11 13.84
CA ILE A 90 2.62 -4.40 14.54
C ILE A 90 2.98 -5.52 13.57
N ARG A 91 3.67 -6.56 14.06
CA ARG A 91 4.01 -7.73 13.25
C ARG A 91 2.75 -8.44 12.79
N SER A 92 2.67 -8.80 11.52
CA SER A 92 1.59 -9.65 11.05
C SER A 92 1.62 -11.02 11.73
N LYS A 93 0.43 -11.54 12.07
CA LYS A 93 0.25 -12.91 12.58
C LYS A 93 0.57 -13.99 11.53
N THR A 94 0.63 -13.60 10.26
CA THR A 94 0.95 -14.50 9.14
C THR A 94 2.44 -14.57 8.84
N CYS A 95 3.26 -13.87 9.64
CA CYS A 95 4.70 -14.02 9.63
C CYS A 95 5.12 -15.18 10.53
N PRO A 96 6.09 -16.02 10.10
CA PRO A 96 6.67 -17.07 10.95
C PRO A 96 7.35 -16.44 12.17
#